data_AF-A0A173V3J2-F1
#
_entry.id   AF-A0A173V3J2-F1
#
_cell.length_a   1.000
_cell.length_b   1.000
_cell.length_c   1.000
_cell.angle_alpha   90.00
_cell.angle_beta   90.00
_cell.angle_gamma   90.00
#
_symmetry.space_group_name_H-M   'P 1'
#
loop_
_entity.id
_entity.type
_entity.pdbx_description
1 polymer ?
#
loop_
_entity_poly.entity_id
_entity_poly.type
_entity_poly.pdbx_seq_one_letter_code
_entity_poly.pdbx_strand_id
1 'polypeptide(L)'
;MEIEILKQQCGGTEFVPQPHRLHLGAQNAEGVDRLQFILPAAWAGCTMALYLRRSDGVQLAAIPLDTDGSVTVDRRLTGSVRGQWMLAAMGSGGYTAYTRPGSYDVYATLPTDGGSEELPPSVYEQFVARVLESARAAAESARRAENGAADTAVQVALAQKAADKILADRTDADACAKRAEDAALRAESYAPKDGTVLSVNSKGGAVQLDAQDVAAVPLPARPLPGEVVRILSVDTATGAVQTDTTPLPDLRPYVRSETVPTAATPGAVRADGQYGVAVRADATLTTVPATAAQLDRMTEAYAPLTPALLPYGVKKALTSAAGAASWSAQEKAAVLLQLGADDRFYSKAEADRKFSTGYTLPCATAAVLGGVKPGRGLTVSADGTLEVTAENLDTVLGFSLAEKLKRLERMMDMDGKLVYTGAGTAGKAATSLTVPETVDYIVVRMVAPTAENSTNPVAAAAEYGSTRIVRGGTAVAMVGGTGYDYSNGVKCSGAAPVRMSFAASGVLSIGVVRTDSSLSFEYPFNVEGYQYV
;
A
#
# COMPACT_ATOMS: atom_id res chain seq x y z
N MET A 1 -48.46 -3.18 -13.58
CA MET A 1 -48.10 -2.21 -12.51
C MET A 1 -49.29 -1.94 -11.59
N GLU A 2 -49.11 -2.10 -10.27
CA GLU A 2 -50.15 -1.81 -9.27
C GLU A 2 -50.05 -0.38 -8.74
N ILE A 3 -51.20 0.27 -8.51
CA ILE A 3 -51.31 1.64 -8.05
C ILE A 3 -52.37 1.69 -6.95
N GLU A 4 -51.97 2.01 -5.73
CA GLU A 4 -52.88 2.11 -4.60
C GLU A 4 -53.44 3.53 -4.45
N ILE A 5 -54.75 3.65 -4.28
CA ILE A 5 -55.42 4.94 -4.05
C ILE A 5 -55.74 5.08 -2.57
N LEU A 6 -54.94 5.88 -1.88
CA LEU A 6 -55.04 6.07 -0.43
C LEU A 6 -56.00 7.22 -0.11
N LYS A 7 -56.92 6.99 0.83
CA LYS A 7 -57.78 8.03 1.41
C LYS A 7 -57.02 8.75 2.53
N GLN A 8 -56.84 10.06 2.41
CA GLN A 8 -56.16 10.89 3.39
C GLN A 8 -57.12 11.97 3.96
N GLN A 9 -57.09 12.19 5.27
CA GLN A 9 -57.84 13.25 5.94
C GLN A 9 -56.93 14.44 6.24
N CYS A 10 -57.03 15.50 5.43
CA CYS A 10 -56.31 16.76 5.63
C CYS A 10 -57.29 17.92 5.45
N GLY A 11 -58.09 18.25 6.48
CA GLY A 11 -59.11 19.31 6.41
C GLY A 11 -60.32 18.99 5.51
N GLY A 12 -60.30 17.83 4.83
CA GLY A 12 -61.32 17.25 3.97
C GLY A 12 -60.95 15.81 3.61
N THR A 13 -61.78 15.12 2.83
CA THR A 13 -61.42 13.78 2.28
C THR A 13 -60.66 13.97 0.98
N GLU A 14 -59.38 13.62 0.96
CA GLU A 14 -58.55 13.59 -0.26
C GLU A 14 -58.19 12.15 -0.64
N PHE A 15 -57.94 11.91 -1.92
CA PHE A 15 -57.47 10.63 -2.45
C PHE A 15 -56.13 10.82 -3.16
N VAL A 16 -55.10 10.08 -2.76
CA VAL A 16 -53.72 10.24 -3.27
C VAL A 16 -53.22 8.92 -3.85
N PRO A 17 -52.70 8.91 -5.08
CA PRO A 17 -52.15 7.70 -5.67
C PRO A 17 -50.73 7.39 -5.19
N GLN A 18 -50.44 6.11 -4.95
CA GLN A 18 -49.09 5.58 -4.71
C GLN A 18 -48.79 4.43 -5.69
N PRO A 19 -47.76 4.55 -6.54
CA PRO A 19 -46.88 5.72 -6.71
C PRO A 19 -47.57 6.90 -7.42
N HIS A 20 -47.16 8.12 -7.08
CA HIS A 20 -47.69 9.35 -7.68
C HIS A 20 -47.15 9.62 -9.10
N ARG A 21 -45.97 9.07 -9.41
CA ARG A 21 -45.36 9.11 -10.73
C ARG A 21 -45.35 7.70 -11.32
N LEU A 22 -45.90 7.55 -12.52
CA LEU A 22 -45.90 6.29 -13.27
C LEU A 22 -44.79 6.30 -14.32
N HIS A 23 -44.06 5.20 -14.40
CA HIS A 23 -43.02 5.01 -15.39
C HIS A 23 -43.50 3.97 -16.40
N LEU A 24 -43.97 4.42 -17.55
CA LEU A 24 -44.60 3.58 -18.56
C LEU A 24 -43.57 3.12 -19.61
N GLY A 25 -43.61 1.84 -19.97
CA GLY A 25 -42.83 1.29 -21.10
C GLY A 25 -43.55 1.47 -22.44
N ALA A 26 -42.88 1.13 -23.55
CA ALA A 26 -43.55 1.01 -24.84
C ALA A 26 -44.59 -0.13 -24.84
N GLN A 27 -45.48 -0.14 -25.84
CA GLN A 27 -46.51 -1.16 -26.00
C GLN A 27 -45.90 -2.58 -25.91
N ASN A 28 -46.44 -3.43 -25.03
CA ASN A 28 -45.97 -4.80 -24.74
C ASN A 28 -44.68 -4.92 -23.90
N ALA A 29 -44.25 -3.87 -23.20
CA ALA A 29 -43.17 -3.99 -22.22
C ALA A 29 -43.61 -4.88 -21.02
N GLU A 30 -42.83 -5.93 -20.73
CA GLU A 30 -43.10 -6.89 -19.66
C GLU A 30 -43.23 -6.19 -18.29
N GLY A 31 -44.40 -6.31 -17.65
CA GLY A 31 -44.70 -5.72 -16.32
C GLY A 31 -45.42 -4.35 -16.33
N VAL A 32 -45.57 -3.69 -17.49
CA VAL A 32 -46.14 -2.34 -17.61
C VAL A 32 -47.24 -2.23 -18.69
N ASP A 33 -47.76 -3.36 -19.14
CA ASP A 33 -48.87 -3.51 -20.10
C ASP A 33 -50.26 -3.26 -19.48
N ARG A 34 -50.39 -3.39 -18.15
CA ARG A 34 -51.64 -3.14 -17.40
C ARG A 34 -51.39 -2.26 -16.17
N LEU A 35 -52.21 -1.22 -16.01
CA LEU A 35 -52.29 -0.41 -14.79
C LEU A 35 -53.44 -0.94 -13.93
N GLN A 36 -53.11 -1.54 -12.79
CA GLN A 36 -54.07 -2.12 -11.85
C GLN A 36 -54.26 -1.16 -10.68
N PHE A 37 -55.47 -0.64 -10.50
CA PHE A 37 -55.77 0.28 -9.41
C PHE A 37 -56.38 -0.48 -8.22
N ILE A 38 -55.77 -0.32 -7.05
CA ILE A 38 -56.33 -0.78 -5.78
C ILE A 38 -57.19 0.36 -5.24
N LEU A 39 -58.51 0.22 -5.37
CA LEU A 39 -59.48 1.27 -5.09
C LEU A 39 -59.87 1.28 -3.60
N PRO A 40 -60.11 2.47 -3.00
CA PRO A 40 -60.51 2.57 -1.60
C PRO A 40 -61.95 2.07 -1.43
N ALA A 41 -62.25 1.49 -0.26
CA ALA A 41 -63.59 1.01 0.07
C ALA A 41 -64.70 2.09 -0.09
N ALA A 42 -64.34 3.37 0.08
CA ALA A 42 -65.24 4.50 -0.11
C ALA A 42 -65.75 4.67 -1.56
N TRP A 43 -65.11 4.03 -2.54
CA TRP A 43 -65.50 4.06 -3.96
C TRP A 43 -66.22 2.80 -4.41
N ALA A 44 -66.60 1.91 -3.47
CA ALA A 44 -67.39 0.73 -3.79
C ALA A 44 -68.72 1.12 -4.47
N GLY A 45 -69.01 0.51 -5.62
CA GLY A 45 -70.22 0.79 -6.40
C GLY A 45 -70.18 2.08 -7.24
N CYS A 46 -69.06 2.81 -7.27
CA CYS A 46 -68.86 3.90 -8.22
C CYS A 46 -68.49 3.36 -9.62
N THR A 47 -68.59 4.22 -10.63
CA THR A 47 -67.99 4.02 -11.96
C THR A 47 -66.69 4.82 -12.04
N MET A 48 -65.61 4.19 -12.53
CA MET A 48 -64.29 4.78 -12.50
C MET A 48 -63.79 5.08 -13.90
N ALA A 49 -63.15 6.24 -14.05
CA ALA A 49 -62.54 6.63 -15.31
C ALA A 49 -61.18 7.30 -15.10
N LEU A 50 -60.19 6.88 -15.87
CA LEU A 50 -58.87 7.45 -15.93
C LEU A 50 -58.84 8.62 -16.92
N TYR A 51 -58.46 9.79 -16.42
CA TYR A 51 -58.25 10.99 -17.20
C TYR A 51 -56.76 11.20 -17.44
N LEU A 52 -56.41 11.57 -18.67
CA LEU A 52 -55.03 11.77 -19.09
C LEU A 52 -54.88 13.12 -19.78
N ARG A 53 -53.86 13.87 -19.37
CA ARG A 53 -53.44 15.11 -20.00
C ARG A 53 -52.00 14.97 -20.46
N ARG A 54 -51.75 15.16 -21.75
CA ARG A 54 -50.40 15.12 -22.32
C ARG A 54 -49.63 16.40 -22.00
N SER A 55 -48.30 16.34 -22.10
CA SER A 55 -47.43 17.50 -21.90
C SER A 55 -47.63 18.62 -22.91
N ASP A 56 -48.16 18.33 -24.10
CA ASP A 56 -48.60 19.30 -25.10
C ASP A 56 -49.94 20.01 -24.73
N GLY A 57 -50.53 19.65 -23.60
CA GLY A 57 -51.77 20.23 -23.08
C GLY A 57 -53.04 19.51 -23.55
N VAL A 58 -52.96 18.53 -24.45
CA VAL A 58 -54.11 17.78 -24.97
C VAL A 58 -54.71 16.90 -23.88
N GLN A 59 -56.00 17.08 -23.60
CA GLN A 59 -56.79 16.21 -22.74
C GLN A 59 -57.36 15.06 -23.56
N LEU A 60 -57.10 13.82 -23.16
CA LEU A 60 -57.64 12.64 -23.81
C LEU A 60 -59.04 12.29 -23.29
N ALA A 61 -59.79 11.56 -24.11
CA ALA A 61 -61.07 10.98 -23.70
C ALA A 61 -60.87 10.08 -22.47
N ALA A 62 -61.82 10.16 -21.53
CA ALA A 62 -61.76 9.38 -20.30
C ALA A 62 -61.78 7.88 -20.61
N ILE A 63 -60.86 7.14 -19.98
CA ILE A 63 -60.72 5.70 -20.19
C ILE A 63 -61.43 4.97 -19.03
N PRO A 64 -62.52 4.23 -19.27
CA PRO A 64 -63.18 3.48 -18.21
C PRO A 64 -62.26 2.37 -17.70
N LEU A 65 -62.30 2.13 -16.38
CA LEU A 65 -61.64 0.97 -15.79
C LEU A 65 -62.44 -0.30 -16.11
N ASP A 66 -61.74 -1.42 -16.31
CA ASP A 66 -62.36 -2.73 -16.46
C ASP A 66 -62.95 -3.24 -15.13
N THR A 67 -63.56 -4.43 -15.16
CA THR A 67 -64.22 -5.04 -13.98
C THR A 67 -63.26 -5.35 -12.83
N ASP A 68 -61.96 -5.43 -13.09
CA ASP A 68 -60.94 -5.66 -12.08
C ASP A 68 -60.36 -4.33 -11.56
N GLY A 69 -60.82 -3.18 -12.04
CA GLY A 69 -60.25 -1.88 -11.68
C GLY A 69 -58.96 -1.56 -12.43
N SER A 70 -58.84 -2.04 -13.66
CA SER A 70 -57.61 -1.98 -14.46
C SER A 70 -57.77 -1.23 -15.78
N VAL A 71 -56.65 -0.76 -16.34
CA VAL A 71 -56.57 -0.15 -17.67
C VAL A 71 -55.37 -0.71 -18.43
N THR A 72 -55.57 -1.12 -19.69
CA THR A 72 -54.49 -1.51 -20.60
C THR A 72 -53.68 -0.29 -21.04
N VAL A 73 -52.35 -0.39 -21.00
CA VAL A 73 -51.45 0.64 -21.50
C VAL A 73 -51.35 0.52 -23.02
N ASP A 74 -52.04 1.41 -23.74
CA ASP A 74 -52.04 1.47 -25.21
C ASP A 74 -51.41 2.78 -25.74
N ARG A 75 -51.44 2.97 -27.07
CA ARG A 75 -50.89 4.16 -27.74
C ARG A 75 -51.48 5.49 -27.26
N ARG A 76 -52.64 5.49 -26.59
CA ARG A 76 -53.21 6.71 -25.99
C ARG A 76 -52.32 7.20 -24.84
N LEU A 77 -51.78 6.27 -24.03
CA LEU A 77 -50.87 6.54 -22.91
C LEU A 77 -49.42 6.73 -23.38
N THR A 78 -48.94 5.89 -24.30
CA THR A 78 -47.54 5.90 -24.76
C THR A 78 -47.25 6.88 -25.91
N GLY A 79 -48.29 7.51 -26.48
CA GLY A 79 -48.16 8.47 -27.58
C GLY A 79 -47.61 9.85 -27.19
N SER A 80 -47.24 10.07 -25.91
CA SER A 80 -46.57 11.27 -25.44
C SER A 80 -45.51 10.90 -24.41
N VAL A 81 -44.34 11.55 -24.47
CA VAL A 81 -43.19 11.21 -23.63
C VAL A 81 -43.41 11.47 -22.13
N ARG A 82 -44.38 12.32 -21.78
CA ARG A 82 -44.78 12.60 -20.40
C ARG A 82 -46.14 13.29 -20.32
N GLY A 83 -46.79 13.22 -19.17
CA GLY A 83 -48.04 13.93 -18.91
C GLY A 83 -48.54 13.79 -17.48
N GLN A 84 -49.80 14.17 -17.26
CA GLN A 84 -50.52 14.04 -15.99
C GLN A 84 -51.68 13.06 -16.14
N TRP A 85 -52.04 12.42 -15.04
CA TRP A 85 -53.17 11.51 -14.98
C TRP A 85 -53.96 11.71 -13.69
N MET A 86 -55.24 11.39 -13.72
CA MET A 86 -56.13 11.48 -12.56
C MET A 86 -57.22 10.43 -12.67
N LEU A 87 -57.57 9.80 -11.55
CA LEU A 87 -58.67 8.84 -11.50
C LEU A 87 -59.90 9.52 -10.90
N ALA A 88 -61.05 9.35 -11.56
CA ALA A 88 -62.34 9.86 -11.11
C ALA A 88 -63.26 8.71 -10.73
N ALA A 89 -63.98 8.83 -9.62
CA ALA A 89 -65.04 7.92 -9.18
C ALA A 89 -66.39 8.65 -9.18
N MET A 90 -67.37 8.08 -9.87
CA MET A 90 -68.72 8.64 -10.05
C MET A 90 -69.77 7.65 -9.53
N GLY A 91 -70.48 8.01 -8.46
CA GLY A 91 -71.49 7.17 -7.83
C GLY A 91 -72.93 7.59 -8.15
N SER A 92 -73.90 6.75 -7.80
CA SER A 92 -75.31 7.13 -7.86
C SER A 92 -75.61 8.25 -6.85
N GLY A 93 -76.50 9.18 -7.20
CA GLY A 93 -76.84 10.34 -6.34
C GLY A 93 -75.89 11.54 -6.46
N GLY A 94 -75.07 11.62 -7.50
CA GLY A 94 -74.23 12.80 -7.79
C GLY A 94 -72.87 12.80 -7.09
N TYR A 95 -72.50 11.70 -6.42
CA TYR A 95 -71.17 11.56 -5.81
C TYR A 95 -70.07 11.59 -6.88
N THR A 96 -69.13 12.53 -6.75
CA THR A 96 -67.95 12.61 -7.62
C THR A 96 -66.72 12.84 -6.76
N ALA A 97 -65.71 11.99 -6.92
CA ALA A 97 -64.42 12.12 -6.25
C ALA A 97 -63.27 11.96 -7.24
N TYR A 98 -62.15 12.63 -6.97
CA TYR A 98 -60.96 12.62 -7.81
C TYR A 98 -59.72 12.32 -6.98
N THR A 99 -58.74 11.65 -7.58
CA THR A 99 -57.38 11.61 -7.01
C THR A 99 -56.68 12.95 -7.20
N ARG A 100 -55.64 13.22 -6.41
CA ARG A 100 -54.66 14.23 -6.81
C ARG A 100 -54.04 13.83 -8.16
N PRO A 101 -53.81 14.78 -9.09
CA PRO A 101 -53.20 14.45 -10.38
C PRO A 101 -51.80 13.88 -10.19
N GLY A 102 -51.58 12.65 -10.64
CA GLY A 102 -50.25 12.04 -10.74
C GLY A 102 -49.54 12.46 -12.02
N SER A 103 -48.25 12.16 -12.11
CA SER A 103 -47.46 12.33 -13.36
C SER A 103 -47.16 10.98 -13.99
N TYR A 104 -46.91 10.97 -15.30
CA TYR A 104 -46.34 9.81 -15.97
C TYR A 104 -45.23 10.24 -16.91
N ASP A 105 -44.21 9.40 -17.04
CA ASP A 105 -43.13 9.53 -18.02
C ASP A 105 -43.05 8.20 -18.80
N VAL A 106 -42.84 8.28 -20.11
CA VAL A 106 -42.72 7.11 -20.99
C VAL A 106 -41.25 6.97 -21.39
N TYR A 107 -40.66 5.80 -21.15
CA TYR A 107 -39.32 5.52 -21.64
C TYR A 107 -39.35 5.27 -23.15
N ALA A 108 -38.45 5.92 -23.88
CA ALA A 108 -38.19 5.58 -25.27
C ALA A 108 -37.45 4.23 -25.28
N THR A 109 -38.14 3.14 -25.59
CA THR A 109 -37.46 1.96 -26.11
C THR A 109 -37.26 2.16 -27.60
N LEU A 110 -36.05 1.87 -28.08
CA LEU A 110 -35.73 1.83 -29.50
C LEU A 110 -36.77 0.92 -30.19
N PRO A 111 -37.33 1.31 -31.35
CA PRO A 111 -38.21 0.43 -32.11
C PRO A 111 -37.45 -0.87 -32.42
N THR A 112 -37.96 -2.01 -31.95
CA THR A 112 -37.49 -3.35 -32.36
C THR A 112 -38.07 -3.75 -33.71
N ASP A 113 -39.07 -3.00 -34.17
CA ASP A 113 -39.67 -3.14 -35.48
C ASP A 113 -38.67 -2.49 -36.44
N GLY A 114 -38.01 -3.28 -37.29
CA GLY A 114 -36.95 -2.87 -38.22
C GLY A 114 -37.35 -1.84 -39.29
N GLY A 115 -38.03 -0.77 -38.90
CA GLY A 115 -38.31 0.42 -39.67
C GLY A 115 -37.12 1.37 -39.55
N SER A 116 -36.52 1.65 -40.69
CA SER A 116 -35.44 2.60 -40.89
C SER A 116 -35.88 4.03 -40.54
N GLU A 117 -35.78 4.41 -39.28
CA GLU A 117 -35.56 5.81 -38.92
C GLU A 117 -34.09 5.91 -38.51
N GLU A 118 -33.25 6.36 -39.45
CA GLU A 118 -31.85 6.65 -39.19
C GLU A 118 -31.77 7.75 -38.11
N LEU A 119 -31.46 7.32 -36.88
CA LEU A 119 -30.97 8.23 -35.85
C LEU A 119 -29.77 8.99 -36.42
N PRO A 120 -29.66 10.32 -36.22
CA PRO A 120 -28.52 11.07 -36.68
C PRO A 120 -27.22 10.41 -36.16
N PRO A 121 -26.21 10.15 -37.03
CA PRO A 121 -25.08 9.26 -36.76
C PRO A 121 -24.37 9.48 -35.42
N SER A 122 -24.39 10.71 -34.90
CA SER A 122 -23.72 11.12 -33.68
C SER A 122 -24.27 10.46 -32.39
N VAL A 123 -25.56 10.16 -32.30
CA VAL A 123 -26.15 9.61 -31.05
C VAL A 123 -25.86 8.11 -30.92
N TYR A 124 -25.90 7.38 -32.04
CA TYR A 124 -25.56 5.96 -32.07
C TYR A 124 -24.07 5.75 -31.78
N GLU A 125 -23.19 6.56 -32.38
CA GLU A 125 -21.75 6.50 -32.10
C GLU A 125 -21.42 6.83 -30.64
N GLN A 126 -22.09 7.83 -30.04
CA GLN A 126 -21.94 8.15 -28.61
C GLN A 126 -22.42 7.01 -27.71
N PHE A 127 -23.52 6.36 -28.07
CA PHE A 127 -24.03 5.20 -27.33
C PHE A 127 -23.06 4.01 -27.41
N VAL A 128 -22.60 3.66 -28.61
CA VAL A 128 -21.62 2.58 -28.82
C VAL A 128 -20.32 2.88 -28.07
N ALA A 129 -19.82 4.11 -28.11
CA ALA A 129 -18.64 4.53 -27.36
C ALA A 129 -18.84 4.32 -25.84
N ARG A 130 -19.99 4.71 -25.30
CA ARG A 130 -20.31 4.55 -23.88
C ARG A 130 -20.49 3.10 -23.45
N VAL A 131 -21.07 2.27 -24.31
CA VAL A 131 -21.19 0.81 -24.07
C VAL A 131 -19.81 0.14 -24.08
N LEU A 132 -18.94 0.50 -25.03
CA LEU A 132 -17.57 -0.03 -25.09
C LEU A 132 -16.73 0.43 -23.90
N GLU A 133 -16.89 1.67 -23.47
CA GLU A 133 -16.22 2.20 -22.27
C GLU A 133 -16.70 1.47 -21.00
N SER A 134 -18.01 1.27 -20.86
CA SER A 134 -18.58 0.50 -19.75
C SER A 134 -18.12 -0.96 -19.77
N ALA A 135 -18.05 -1.60 -20.94
CA ALA A 135 -17.55 -2.97 -21.08
C ALA A 135 -16.06 -3.08 -20.71
N ARG A 136 -15.23 -2.10 -21.10
CA ARG A 136 -13.82 -2.03 -20.69
C ARG A 136 -13.67 -1.84 -19.18
N ALA A 137 -14.45 -0.93 -18.58
CA ALA A 137 -14.44 -0.71 -17.14
C ALA A 137 -14.86 -1.97 -16.35
N ALA A 138 -15.85 -2.72 -16.87
CA ALA A 138 -16.27 -4.00 -16.31
C ALA A 138 -15.17 -5.07 -16.41
N ALA A 139 -14.52 -5.18 -17.57
CA ALA A 139 -13.40 -6.12 -17.78
C ALA A 139 -12.20 -5.81 -16.89
N GLU A 140 -11.83 -4.53 -16.73
CA GLU A 140 -10.77 -4.13 -15.80
C GLU A 140 -11.13 -4.41 -14.34
N SER A 141 -12.39 -4.21 -13.95
CA SER A 141 -12.86 -4.52 -12.61
C SER A 141 -12.82 -6.01 -12.32
N ALA A 142 -13.20 -6.85 -13.30
CA ALA A 142 -13.07 -8.30 -13.21
C ALA A 142 -11.60 -8.73 -13.05
N ARG A 143 -10.68 -8.15 -13.85
CA ARG A 143 -9.24 -8.43 -13.73
C ARG A 143 -8.66 -8.02 -12.36
N ARG A 144 -9.10 -6.90 -11.80
CA ARG A 144 -8.71 -6.50 -10.43
C ARG A 144 -9.21 -7.48 -9.39
N ALA A 145 -10.43 -8.00 -9.54
CA ALA A 145 -10.98 -9.02 -8.65
C ALA A 145 -10.20 -10.35 -8.74
N GLU A 146 -9.83 -10.78 -9.94
CA GLU A 146 -8.97 -11.97 -10.14
C GLU A 146 -7.60 -11.81 -9.48
N ASN A 147 -6.95 -10.66 -9.66
CA ASN A 147 -5.67 -10.37 -9.01
C ASN A 147 -5.81 -10.34 -7.48
N GLY A 148 -6.88 -9.74 -6.95
CA GLY A 148 -7.15 -9.73 -5.51
C GLY A 148 -7.39 -11.15 -4.94
N ALA A 149 -8.02 -12.04 -5.69
CA ALA A 149 -8.18 -13.44 -5.32
C ALA A 149 -6.83 -14.18 -5.31
N ALA A 150 -5.96 -13.91 -6.29
CA ALA A 150 -4.60 -14.47 -6.33
C ALA A 150 -3.74 -14.00 -5.15
N ASP A 151 -3.78 -12.70 -4.82
CA ASP A 151 -3.08 -12.14 -3.66
C ASP A 151 -3.59 -12.75 -2.35
N THR A 152 -4.90 -12.93 -2.22
CA THR A 152 -5.50 -13.60 -1.05
C THR A 152 -5.01 -15.04 -0.92
N ALA A 153 -4.92 -15.79 -2.03
CA ALA A 153 -4.39 -17.15 -2.02
C ALA A 153 -2.91 -17.21 -1.59
N VAL A 154 -2.10 -16.24 -2.03
CA VAL A 154 -0.70 -16.11 -1.60
C VAL A 154 -0.60 -15.80 -0.11
N GLN A 155 -1.44 -14.90 0.41
CA GLN A 155 -1.46 -14.56 1.84
C GLN A 155 -1.88 -15.75 2.70
N VAL A 156 -2.87 -16.54 2.26
CA VAL A 156 -3.27 -17.78 2.94
C VAL A 156 -2.12 -18.79 2.97
N ALA A 157 -1.39 -18.97 1.86
CA ALA A 157 -0.24 -19.87 1.81
C ALA A 157 0.90 -19.41 2.74
N LEU A 158 1.17 -18.11 2.82
CA LEU A 158 2.16 -17.53 3.73
C LEU A 158 1.74 -17.72 5.20
N ALA A 159 0.46 -17.50 5.51
CA ALA A 159 -0.08 -17.71 6.85
C ALA A 159 0.01 -19.18 7.29
N GLN A 160 -0.29 -20.13 6.38
CA GLN A 160 -0.13 -21.56 6.66
C GLN A 160 1.33 -21.92 6.93
N LYS A 161 2.26 -21.43 6.11
CA LYS A 161 3.69 -21.66 6.33
C LYS A 161 4.19 -21.08 7.66
N ALA A 162 3.65 -19.94 8.08
CA ALA A 162 3.94 -19.37 9.39
C ALA A 162 3.39 -20.24 10.52
N ALA A 163 2.17 -20.77 10.38
CA ALA A 163 1.57 -21.69 11.34
C ALA A 163 2.38 -22.99 11.48
N ASP A 164 2.82 -23.58 10.36
CA ASP A 164 3.65 -24.80 10.36
C ASP A 164 4.99 -24.56 11.07
N LYS A 165 5.60 -23.38 10.87
CA LYS A 165 6.83 -22.98 11.57
C LYS A 165 6.60 -22.85 13.08
N ILE A 166 5.51 -22.20 13.50
CA ILE A 166 5.16 -22.08 14.92
C ILE A 166 4.98 -23.46 15.56
N LEU A 167 4.38 -24.41 14.84
CA LEU A 167 4.22 -25.79 15.31
C LEU A 167 5.58 -26.49 15.48
N ALA A 168 6.50 -26.32 14.53
CA ALA A 168 7.85 -26.86 14.60
C ALA A 168 8.63 -26.26 15.79
N ASP A 169 8.62 -24.93 15.92
CA ASP A 169 9.29 -24.22 17.01
C ASP A 169 8.74 -24.65 18.38
N ARG A 170 7.42 -24.87 18.50
CA ARG A 170 6.80 -25.42 19.71
C ARG A 170 7.30 -26.84 20.03
N THR A 171 7.40 -27.70 19.01
CA THR A 171 7.89 -29.08 19.20
C THR A 171 9.35 -29.09 19.67
N ASP A 172 10.19 -28.22 19.11
CA ASP A 172 11.58 -28.08 19.53
C ASP A 172 11.70 -27.51 20.96
N ALA A 173 10.83 -26.55 21.32
CA ALA A 173 10.74 -26.01 22.68
C ALA A 173 10.34 -27.09 23.70
N ASP A 174 9.33 -27.90 23.40
CA ASP A 174 8.90 -29.02 24.25
C ASP A 174 10.03 -30.06 24.41
N ALA A 175 10.75 -30.37 23.33
CA ALA A 175 11.91 -31.27 23.39
C ALA A 175 13.09 -30.68 24.18
N CYS A 176 13.27 -29.35 24.15
CA CYS A 176 14.28 -28.67 24.97
C CYS A 176 13.88 -28.66 26.44
N ALA A 177 12.61 -28.39 26.75
CA ALA A 177 12.08 -28.44 28.11
C ALA A 177 12.26 -29.82 28.73
N LYS A 178 11.91 -30.89 28.01
CA LYS A 178 12.11 -32.27 28.47
C LYS A 178 13.59 -32.60 28.74
N ARG A 179 14.50 -32.16 27.87
CA ARG A 179 15.95 -32.34 28.09
C ARG A 179 16.45 -31.58 29.32
N ALA A 180 15.90 -30.40 29.59
CA ALA A 180 16.23 -29.63 30.78
C ALA A 180 15.72 -30.31 32.05
N GLU A 181 14.49 -30.83 32.04
CA GLU A 181 13.92 -31.64 33.13
C GLU A 181 14.77 -32.90 33.40
N ASP A 182 15.13 -33.65 32.36
CA ASP A 182 16.00 -34.83 32.48
C ASP A 182 17.41 -34.48 33.00
N ALA A 183 17.92 -33.29 32.65
CA ALA A 183 19.19 -32.80 33.18
C ALA A 183 19.07 -32.38 34.65
N ALA A 184 17.97 -31.73 35.04
CA ALA A 184 17.69 -31.33 36.42
C ALA A 184 17.51 -32.54 37.33
N LEU A 185 16.72 -33.56 36.92
CA LEU A 185 16.56 -34.81 37.67
C LEU A 185 17.89 -35.56 37.84
N ARG A 186 18.74 -35.57 36.81
CA ARG A 186 20.09 -36.12 36.93
C ARG A 186 20.93 -35.32 37.92
N ALA A 187 20.95 -34.00 37.82
CA ALA A 187 21.69 -33.15 38.75
C ALA A 187 21.23 -33.36 40.20
N GLU A 188 19.92 -33.49 40.43
CA GLU A 188 19.35 -33.77 41.74
C GLU A 188 19.74 -35.16 42.26
N SER A 189 19.82 -36.17 41.38
CA SER A 189 20.31 -37.51 41.76
C SER A 189 21.80 -37.54 42.16
N TYR A 190 22.58 -36.54 41.75
CA TYR A 190 23.99 -36.38 42.10
C TYR A 190 24.23 -35.31 43.18
N ALA A 191 23.19 -34.65 43.68
CA ALA A 191 23.34 -33.60 44.69
C ALA A 191 23.65 -34.23 46.07
N PRO A 192 24.82 -33.94 46.68
CA PRO A 192 25.16 -34.47 47.99
C PRO A 192 24.34 -33.76 49.07
N LYS A 193 23.74 -34.53 49.98
CA LYS A 193 23.19 -33.99 51.23
C LYS A 193 24.37 -33.77 52.19
N ASP A 194 24.56 -32.53 52.63
CA ASP A 194 25.56 -32.08 53.60
C ASP A 194 27.04 -32.09 53.14
N GLY A 195 27.48 -30.98 52.51
CA GLY A 195 28.88 -30.54 52.50
C GLY A 195 29.93 -31.47 51.88
N THR A 196 29.51 -32.55 51.20
CA THR A 196 30.41 -33.59 50.72
C THR A 196 30.70 -33.43 49.23
N VAL A 197 31.95 -33.59 48.80
CA VAL A 197 32.38 -33.47 47.39
C VAL A 197 32.45 -34.86 46.73
N LEU A 198 31.97 -34.97 45.49
CA LEU A 198 31.95 -36.22 44.72
C LEU A 198 33.23 -36.38 43.88
N SER A 199 33.88 -37.53 44.03
CA SER A 199 35.06 -37.93 43.25
C SER A 199 34.72 -38.14 41.77
N VAL A 200 35.53 -37.56 40.86
CA VAL A 200 35.37 -37.62 39.40
C VAL A 200 35.94 -38.90 38.74
N ASN A 201 36.38 -39.90 39.52
CA ASN A 201 36.94 -41.16 39.00
C ASN A 201 35.91 -42.31 38.86
N SER A 202 34.67 -42.02 38.46
CA SER A 202 33.67 -43.04 38.08
C SER A 202 33.39 -44.20 39.07
N LYS A 203 33.78 -44.07 40.35
CA LYS A 203 33.48 -45.02 41.43
C LYS A 203 32.80 -44.23 42.55
N GLY A 204 31.48 -44.11 42.47
CA GLY A 204 30.67 -43.31 43.38
C GLY A 204 30.90 -43.71 44.85
N GLY A 205 31.34 -42.73 45.63
CA GLY A 205 31.48 -42.80 47.09
C GLY A 205 31.67 -41.39 47.64
N ALA A 206 30.94 -41.06 48.70
CA ALA A 206 31.10 -39.84 49.47
C ALA A 206 32.48 -39.86 50.16
N VAL A 207 33.34 -38.88 49.89
CA VAL A 207 34.63 -38.73 50.58
C VAL A 207 34.54 -37.49 51.46
N GLN A 208 34.67 -37.68 52.77
CA GLN A 208 34.77 -36.61 53.75
C GLN A 208 36.24 -36.21 53.85
N LEU A 209 36.58 -34.99 53.41
CA LEU A 209 37.95 -34.46 53.48
C LEU A 209 38.08 -33.59 54.73
N ASP A 210 39.08 -33.86 55.57
CA ASP A 210 39.43 -33.03 56.71
C ASP A 210 40.67 -32.15 56.44
N ALA A 211 41.09 -31.36 57.44
CA ALA A 211 42.21 -30.42 57.29
C ALA A 211 43.56 -31.10 56.95
N GLN A 212 43.69 -32.40 57.21
CA GLN A 212 44.87 -33.18 56.85
C GLN A 212 44.85 -33.56 55.36
N ASP A 213 43.67 -33.82 54.79
CA ASP A 213 43.51 -34.21 53.39
C ASP A 213 43.78 -33.08 52.38
N VAL A 214 43.67 -31.81 52.81
CA VAL A 214 43.98 -30.62 51.98
C VAL A 214 45.43 -30.15 52.11
N ALA A 215 46.29 -30.89 52.82
CA ALA A 215 47.70 -30.55 53.04
C ALA A 215 47.89 -29.09 53.50
N ALA A 216 47.15 -28.66 54.53
CA ALA A 216 47.43 -27.40 55.21
C ALA A 216 48.75 -27.54 56.02
N VAL A 217 49.87 -27.35 55.33
CA VAL A 217 51.23 -27.37 55.90
C VAL A 217 51.42 -26.17 56.85
N PRO A 218 52.15 -26.31 57.97
CA PRO A 218 52.54 -25.18 58.80
C PRO A 218 53.29 -24.11 57.99
N LEU A 219 53.06 -22.84 58.33
CA LEU A 219 53.60 -21.68 57.62
C LEU A 219 55.16 -21.75 57.53
N PRO A 220 55.76 -21.80 56.33
CA PRO A 220 57.21 -21.79 56.19
C PRO A 220 57.82 -20.43 56.60
N ALA A 221 59.05 -20.46 57.11
CA ALA A 221 59.79 -19.25 57.49
C ALA A 221 59.96 -18.30 56.28
N ARG A 222 59.67 -17.01 56.46
CA ARG A 222 59.79 -16.00 55.39
C ARG A 222 61.23 -15.93 54.87
N PRO A 223 61.50 -16.09 53.56
CA PRO A 223 62.84 -15.90 53.00
C PRO A 223 63.24 -14.42 52.99
N LEU A 224 64.55 -14.17 53.12
CA LEU A 224 65.15 -12.84 52.94
C LEU A 224 65.06 -12.40 51.46
N PRO A 225 65.00 -11.09 51.16
CA PRO A 225 64.95 -10.60 49.77
C PRO A 225 66.16 -11.09 48.96
N GLY A 226 65.91 -11.89 47.91
CA GLY A 226 66.95 -12.41 47.00
C GLY A 226 67.29 -13.90 47.16
N GLU A 227 66.71 -14.59 48.13
CA GLU A 227 66.90 -16.02 48.37
C GLU A 227 65.63 -16.84 48.06
N VAL A 228 65.81 -18.11 47.71
CA VAL A 228 64.73 -19.09 47.50
C VAL A 228 64.71 -20.12 48.62
N VAL A 229 63.51 -20.55 49.02
CA VAL A 229 63.33 -21.60 50.02
C VAL A 229 63.54 -22.96 49.34
N ARG A 230 64.50 -23.73 49.83
CA ARG A 230 64.83 -25.09 49.39
C ARG A 230 64.27 -26.10 50.39
N ILE A 231 63.65 -27.15 49.88
CA ILE A 231 63.24 -28.31 50.67
C ILE A 231 64.46 -29.22 50.88
N LEU A 232 64.82 -29.46 52.14
CA LEU A 232 65.94 -30.31 52.53
C LEU A 232 65.53 -31.77 52.67
N SER A 233 64.35 -32.01 53.24
CA SER A 233 63.82 -33.36 53.44
C SER A 233 62.30 -33.30 53.63
N VAL A 234 61.65 -34.43 53.35
CA VAL A 234 60.23 -34.64 53.63
C VAL A 234 60.14 -35.84 54.55
N ASP A 235 59.56 -35.65 55.73
CA ASP A 235 59.28 -36.73 56.66
C ASP A 235 58.19 -37.63 56.06
N THR A 236 58.54 -38.89 55.79
CA THR A 236 57.67 -39.81 55.03
C THR A 236 56.49 -40.34 55.85
N ALA A 237 56.49 -40.16 57.17
CA ALA A 237 55.41 -40.60 58.04
C ALA A 237 54.38 -39.49 58.30
N THR A 238 54.81 -38.23 58.27
CA THR A 238 53.99 -37.07 58.67
C THR A 238 53.77 -36.06 57.54
N GLY A 239 54.50 -36.15 56.43
CA GLY A 239 54.45 -35.19 55.33
C GLY A 239 55.08 -33.82 55.66
N ALA A 240 55.69 -33.67 56.84
CA ALA A 240 56.34 -32.44 57.25
C ALA A 240 57.59 -32.17 56.40
N VAL A 241 57.75 -30.93 55.96
CA VAL A 241 58.81 -30.51 55.03
C VAL A 241 59.84 -29.68 55.78
N GLN A 242 61.09 -30.15 55.86
CA GLN A 242 62.21 -29.30 56.33
C GLN A 242 62.68 -28.41 55.18
N THR A 243 62.86 -27.12 55.48
CA THR A 243 63.28 -26.12 54.50
C THR A 243 64.43 -25.26 55.01
N ASP A 244 65.21 -24.70 54.09
CA ASP A 244 66.26 -23.69 54.32
C ASP A 244 66.25 -22.66 53.17
N THR A 245 66.93 -21.53 53.29
CA THR A 245 67.05 -20.52 52.21
C THR A 245 68.40 -20.58 51.52
N THR A 246 68.41 -20.37 50.20
CA THR A 246 69.63 -20.38 49.40
C THR A 246 69.54 -19.33 48.28
N PRO A 247 70.65 -18.74 47.81
CA PRO A 247 70.62 -17.77 46.71
C PRO A 247 70.05 -18.37 45.42
N LEU A 248 69.33 -17.55 44.63
CA LEU A 248 68.78 -17.98 43.35
C LEU A 248 69.90 -18.46 42.40
N PRO A 249 69.89 -19.71 41.92
CA PRO A 249 70.91 -20.18 40.98
C PRO A 249 70.85 -19.40 39.67
N ASP A 250 72.00 -19.19 39.03
CA ASP A 250 72.07 -18.46 37.76
C ASP A 250 71.38 -19.25 36.64
N LEU A 251 70.15 -18.84 36.29
CA LEU A 251 69.32 -19.49 35.28
C LEU A 251 69.65 -19.07 33.84
N ARG A 252 70.60 -18.14 33.63
CA ARG A 252 71.00 -17.67 32.30
C ARG A 252 71.39 -18.79 31.31
N PRO A 253 72.04 -19.90 31.72
CA PRO A 253 72.36 -21.02 30.82
C PRO A 253 71.13 -21.80 30.34
N TYR A 254 70.04 -21.82 31.12
CA TYR A 254 68.84 -22.61 30.81
C TYR A 254 67.82 -21.82 29.99
N VAL A 255 67.80 -20.49 30.12
CA VAL A 255 66.90 -19.60 29.36
C VAL A 255 67.52 -19.19 28.01
N ARG A 256 68.85 -19.17 27.90
CA ARG A 256 69.58 -18.87 26.66
C ARG A 256 70.73 -19.84 26.43
N SER A 257 70.41 -21.12 26.22
CA SER A 257 71.35 -22.07 25.62
C SER A 257 71.21 -22.01 24.10
N GLU A 258 72.26 -21.59 23.38
CA GLU A 258 72.36 -21.75 21.92
C GLU A 258 72.84 -23.16 21.53
N THR A 259 73.19 -23.99 22.52
CA THR A 259 73.64 -25.37 22.35
C THR A 259 72.48 -26.35 22.25
N VAL A 260 72.45 -27.13 21.17
CA VAL A 260 71.49 -28.21 20.92
C VAL A 260 71.83 -29.43 21.81
N PRO A 261 70.86 -30.03 22.53
CA PRO A 261 71.12 -31.22 23.34
C PRO A 261 71.64 -32.38 22.50
N THR A 262 72.62 -33.12 23.02
CA THR A 262 73.13 -34.37 22.41
C THR A 262 73.02 -35.52 23.40
N ALA A 263 73.21 -36.76 22.96
CA ALA A 263 73.13 -37.95 23.81
C ALA A 263 74.10 -37.94 25.01
N ALA A 264 75.13 -37.10 25.00
CA ALA A 264 76.11 -36.96 26.08
C ALA A 264 75.91 -35.69 26.94
N THR A 265 74.98 -34.79 26.58
CA THR A 265 74.82 -33.48 27.26
C THR A 265 73.33 -33.18 27.46
N PRO A 266 72.79 -33.32 28.69
CA PRO A 266 71.38 -33.08 28.96
C PRO A 266 70.99 -31.62 28.74
N GLY A 267 69.82 -31.38 28.13
CA GLY A 267 69.24 -30.05 27.93
C GLY A 267 67.72 -30.12 27.75
N ALA A 268 67.03 -28.98 27.87
CA ALA A 268 65.57 -28.93 27.77
C ALA A 268 65.09 -29.23 26.35
N VAL A 269 64.19 -30.22 26.21
CA VAL A 269 63.54 -30.57 24.95
C VAL A 269 62.10 -30.08 25.00
N ARG A 270 61.70 -29.25 24.02
CA ARG A 270 60.31 -28.84 23.86
C ARG A 270 59.51 -30.04 23.35
N ALA A 271 58.59 -30.55 24.16
CA ALA A 271 57.69 -31.63 23.76
C ALA A 271 56.71 -31.12 22.69
N ASP A 272 56.77 -31.69 21.49
CA ASP A 272 55.85 -31.40 20.39
C ASP A 272 54.87 -32.58 20.25
N GLY A 273 53.58 -32.30 20.40
CA GLY A 273 52.50 -33.29 20.33
C GLY A 273 52.23 -33.86 18.94
N GLN A 274 52.99 -33.46 17.90
CA GLN A 274 52.84 -33.99 16.55
C GLN A 274 53.64 -35.28 16.28
N TYR A 275 54.54 -35.72 17.16
CA TYR A 275 55.40 -36.88 16.90
C TYR A 275 55.29 -37.97 17.98
N GLY A 276 54.19 -38.73 17.92
CA GLY A 276 54.13 -40.13 18.40
C GLY A 276 54.18 -40.38 19.91
N VAL A 277 54.23 -39.36 20.75
CA VAL A 277 54.20 -39.48 22.21
C VAL A 277 52.94 -38.85 22.76
N ALA A 278 52.06 -39.66 23.35
CA ALA A 278 50.86 -39.20 24.03
C ALA A 278 51.03 -39.30 25.55
N VAL A 279 50.54 -38.29 26.27
CA VAL A 279 50.49 -38.25 27.73
C VAL A 279 49.17 -38.84 28.17
N ARG A 280 49.21 -39.91 28.98
CA ARG A 280 48.02 -40.47 29.63
C ARG A 280 47.55 -39.54 30.76
N ALA A 281 46.30 -39.70 31.18
CA ALA A 281 45.72 -38.91 32.26
C ALA A 281 46.44 -39.08 33.62
N ASP A 282 47.32 -40.07 33.77
CA ASP A 282 48.20 -40.30 34.93
C ASP A 282 49.62 -39.72 34.75
N ALA A 283 49.81 -38.87 33.72
CA ALA A 283 51.09 -38.27 33.33
C ALA A 283 52.18 -39.24 32.82
N THR A 284 51.85 -40.50 32.51
CA THR A 284 52.79 -41.42 31.85
C THR A 284 52.81 -41.22 30.33
N LEU A 285 54.00 -41.33 29.73
CA LEU A 285 54.21 -41.21 28.27
C LEU A 285 54.02 -42.57 27.60
N THR A 286 53.21 -42.62 26.54
CA THR A 286 53.05 -43.83 25.73
C THR A 286 53.17 -43.55 24.24
N THR A 287 53.84 -44.46 23.54
CA THR A 287 53.89 -44.51 22.08
C THR A 287 52.89 -45.57 21.61
N VAL A 288 51.89 -45.19 20.81
CA VAL A 288 50.93 -46.14 20.24
C VAL A 288 51.37 -46.50 18.82
N PRO A 289 51.71 -47.77 18.52
CA PRO A 289 52.01 -48.19 17.15
C PRO A 289 50.77 -48.09 16.26
N ALA A 290 50.94 -47.68 15.00
CA ALA A 290 49.87 -47.67 14.01
C ALA A 290 49.30 -49.08 13.79
N THR A 291 47.98 -49.19 13.60
CA THR A 291 47.33 -50.49 13.37
C THR A 291 47.65 -51.04 11.98
N ALA A 292 47.66 -52.37 11.83
CA ALA A 292 47.99 -53.03 10.56
C ALA A 292 47.14 -52.54 9.37
N ALA A 293 45.83 -52.30 9.59
CA ALA A 293 44.93 -51.76 8.57
C ALA A 293 45.21 -50.29 8.19
N GLN A 294 45.97 -49.55 9.00
CA GLN A 294 46.46 -48.21 8.67
C GLN A 294 47.76 -48.28 7.87
N LEU A 295 48.64 -49.24 8.18
CA LEU A 295 49.85 -49.52 7.42
C LEU A 295 49.54 -50.07 6.02
N ASP A 296 48.56 -50.96 5.89
CA ASP A 296 48.16 -51.59 4.62
C ASP A 296 47.52 -50.60 3.62
N ARG A 297 47.05 -49.44 4.10
CA ARG A 297 46.50 -48.37 3.26
C ARG A 297 47.56 -47.36 2.81
N MET A 298 48.78 -47.45 3.32
CA MET A 298 49.90 -46.62 2.89
C MET A 298 50.49 -47.21 1.61
N THR A 299 50.12 -46.64 0.46
CA THR A 299 50.66 -47.04 -0.85
C THR A 299 52.04 -46.45 -1.15
N GLU A 300 52.49 -45.46 -0.36
CA GLU A 300 53.87 -44.98 -0.34
C GLU A 300 54.32 -44.75 1.11
N ALA A 301 55.57 -45.13 1.40
CA ALA A 301 56.13 -45.19 2.76
C ALA A 301 56.22 -43.83 3.48
N TYR A 302 56.08 -42.71 2.75
CA TYR A 302 56.14 -41.35 3.28
C TYR A 302 55.21 -40.40 2.51
N ALA A 303 53.90 -40.59 2.59
CA ALA A 303 52.96 -39.57 2.10
C ALA A 303 52.79 -38.48 3.17
N PRO A 304 53.21 -37.21 2.92
CA PRO A 304 52.91 -36.11 3.83
C PRO A 304 51.40 -35.90 3.88
N LEU A 305 50.86 -35.56 5.06
CA LEU A 305 49.47 -35.13 5.23
C LEU A 305 49.16 -34.03 4.21
N THR A 306 48.51 -34.40 3.11
CA THR A 306 48.08 -33.40 2.13
C THR A 306 46.94 -32.59 2.73
N PRO A 307 46.89 -31.27 2.50
CA PRO A 307 45.81 -30.37 2.96
C PRO A 307 44.38 -30.92 2.82
N ALA A 308 44.13 -31.74 1.78
CA ALA A 308 42.86 -32.39 1.51
C ALA A 308 42.43 -33.42 2.59
N LEU A 309 43.39 -34.02 3.31
CA LEU A 309 43.16 -35.10 4.28
C LEU A 309 42.91 -34.62 5.72
N LEU A 310 42.98 -33.31 5.97
CA LEU A 310 42.70 -32.76 7.30
C LEU A 310 41.20 -32.88 7.63
N PRO A 311 40.82 -33.47 8.77
CA PRO A 311 39.42 -33.54 9.19
C PRO A 311 38.81 -32.14 9.38
N TYR A 312 37.53 -32.00 9.04
CA TYR A 312 36.79 -30.73 9.17
C TYR A 312 36.95 -30.02 10.52
N GLY A 313 36.89 -30.78 11.63
CA GLY A 313 37.06 -30.23 12.98
C GLY A 313 38.42 -29.58 13.21
N VAL A 314 39.47 -30.12 12.59
CA VAL A 314 40.84 -29.59 12.66
C VAL A 314 40.97 -28.33 11.80
N LYS A 315 40.43 -28.33 10.58
CA LYS A 315 40.36 -27.13 9.72
C LYS A 315 39.62 -25.99 10.40
N LYS A 316 38.51 -26.30 11.10
CA LYS A 316 37.72 -25.31 11.86
C LYS A 316 38.50 -24.73 13.04
N ALA A 317 39.16 -25.58 13.83
CA ALA A 317 39.99 -25.13 14.95
C ALA A 317 41.15 -24.23 14.49
N LEU A 318 41.82 -24.57 13.39
CA LEU A 318 42.88 -23.76 12.79
C LEU A 318 42.36 -22.41 12.29
N THR A 319 41.19 -22.38 11.65
CA THR A 319 40.56 -21.13 11.20
C THR A 319 40.19 -20.24 12.38
N SER A 320 39.63 -20.80 13.46
CA SER A 320 39.30 -20.06 14.67
C SER A 320 40.54 -19.53 15.40
N ALA A 321 41.61 -20.33 15.49
CA ALA A 321 42.87 -19.91 16.08
C ALA A 321 43.54 -18.77 15.28
N ALA A 322 43.55 -18.86 13.94
CA ALA A 322 44.04 -17.78 13.09
C ALA A 322 43.17 -16.51 13.21
N GLY A 323 41.86 -16.66 13.40
CA GLY A 323 40.94 -15.55 13.67
C GLY A 323 41.30 -14.78 14.94
N ALA A 324 41.57 -15.50 16.03
CA ALA A 324 41.93 -14.94 17.33
C ALA A 324 43.38 -14.39 17.41
N ALA A 325 44.26 -14.79 16.49
CA ALA A 325 45.64 -14.32 16.47
C ALA A 325 45.76 -12.87 15.99
N SER A 326 46.68 -12.10 16.58
CA SER A 326 47.00 -10.71 16.23
C SER A 326 47.88 -10.57 14.97
N TRP A 327 47.70 -11.44 13.99
CA TRP A 327 48.46 -11.44 12.73
C TRP A 327 47.82 -10.54 11.67
N SER A 328 48.61 -10.12 10.68
CA SER A 328 48.08 -9.44 9.50
C SER A 328 47.20 -10.38 8.66
N ALA A 329 46.31 -9.82 7.84
CA ALA A 329 45.43 -10.61 6.97
C ALA A 329 46.22 -11.51 5.99
N GLN A 330 47.37 -11.03 5.53
CA GLN A 330 48.24 -11.76 4.61
C GLN A 330 48.92 -12.96 5.29
N GLU A 331 49.40 -12.80 6.52
CA GLU A 331 49.98 -13.88 7.31
C GLU A 331 48.92 -14.94 7.66
N LYS A 332 47.70 -14.52 8.03
CA LYS A 332 46.59 -15.45 8.27
C LYS A 332 46.27 -16.29 7.04
N ALA A 333 46.19 -15.66 5.87
CA ALA A 333 45.93 -16.36 4.61
C ALA A 333 47.06 -17.35 4.26
N ALA A 334 48.33 -16.95 4.42
CA ALA A 334 49.47 -17.82 4.16
C ALA A 334 49.51 -19.03 5.09
N VAL A 335 49.28 -18.83 6.39
CA VAL A 335 49.28 -19.91 7.40
C VAL A 335 48.11 -20.87 7.16
N LEU A 336 46.90 -20.38 6.88
CA LEU A 336 45.75 -21.24 6.60
C LEU A 336 45.92 -22.04 5.31
N LEU A 337 46.53 -21.46 4.28
CA LEU A 337 46.86 -22.15 3.03
C LEU A 337 47.90 -23.25 3.27
N GLN A 338 48.96 -22.95 4.01
CA GLN A 338 50.04 -23.90 4.30
C GLN A 338 49.59 -25.03 5.24
N LEU A 339 48.70 -24.73 6.19
CA LEU A 339 48.11 -25.71 7.11
C LEU A 339 46.85 -26.39 6.55
N GLY A 340 46.48 -26.15 5.29
CA GLY A 340 45.35 -26.82 4.64
C GLY A 340 43.96 -26.52 5.20
N ALA A 341 43.81 -25.38 5.87
CA ALA A 341 42.55 -24.87 6.43
C ALA A 341 41.96 -23.70 5.61
N ASP A 342 42.62 -23.30 4.52
CA ASP A 342 42.11 -22.36 3.53
C ASP A 342 40.84 -22.89 2.85
N ASP A 343 39.97 -21.97 2.42
CA ASP A 343 38.68 -22.26 1.82
C ASP A 343 38.75 -23.17 0.59
N ARG A 344 39.90 -23.18 -0.11
CA ARG A 344 40.17 -24.04 -1.27
C ARG A 344 40.27 -25.53 -0.94
N PHE A 345 40.43 -25.91 0.33
CA PHE A 345 40.60 -27.31 0.75
C PHE A 345 39.34 -27.91 1.40
N TYR A 346 38.21 -27.21 1.38
CA TYR A 346 36.94 -27.79 1.82
C TYR A 346 36.31 -28.61 0.70
N SER A 347 35.87 -29.83 1.02
CA SER A 347 34.98 -30.56 0.14
C SER A 347 33.63 -29.84 0.05
N LYS A 348 32.87 -30.07 -1.03
CA LYS A 348 31.54 -29.45 -1.24
C LYS A 348 30.63 -29.59 -0.01
N ALA A 349 30.57 -30.78 0.60
CA ALA A 349 29.76 -31.03 1.80
C ALA A 349 30.25 -30.31 3.07
N GLU A 350 31.55 -29.99 3.16
CA GLU A 350 32.11 -29.20 4.26
C GLU A 350 31.94 -27.70 4.03
N ALA A 351 32.06 -27.25 2.78
CA ALA A 351 31.72 -25.89 2.38
C ALA A 351 30.24 -25.61 2.66
N ASP A 352 29.35 -26.55 2.30
CA ASP A 352 27.94 -26.47 2.64
C ASP A 352 27.77 -26.36 4.16
N ARG A 353 28.40 -27.19 5.01
CA ARG A 353 28.31 -27.04 6.48
C ARG A 353 28.93 -25.76 7.06
N LYS A 354 29.95 -25.18 6.42
CA LYS A 354 30.65 -23.96 6.88
C LYS A 354 29.91 -22.69 6.46
N PHE A 355 29.27 -22.72 5.29
CA PHE A 355 28.64 -21.56 4.65
C PHE A 355 27.10 -21.65 4.58
N SER A 356 26.48 -22.77 5.00
CA SER A 356 25.01 -22.90 5.09
C SER A 356 24.39 -22.24 6.33
N THR A 357 25.17 -21.53 7.15
CA THR A 357 24.55 -20.55 8.06
C THR A 357 23.90 -19.50 7.18
N GLY A 358 22.56 -19.50 7.17
CA GLY A 358 21.73 -18.70 6.28
C GLY A 358 22.28 -17.30 6.11
N TYR A 359 22.66 -16.97 4.88
CA TYR A 359 23.02 -15.61 4.53
C TYR A 359 21.75 -14.76 4.62
N THR A 360 21.61 -14.02 5.73
CA THR A 360 20.59 -12.99 5.85
C THR A 360 21.10 -11.76 5.12
N LEU A 361 20.45 -11.42 4.01
CA LEU A 361 20.71 -10.17 3.29
C LEU A 361 20.58 -9.01 4.28
N PRO A 362 21.60 -8.15 4.45
CA PRO A 362 21.47 -6.98 5.30
C PRO A 362 20.37 -6.07 4.73
N CYS A 363 19.64 -5.35 5.58
CA CYS A 363 18.68 -4.35 5.11
C CYS A 363 19.41 -3.27 4.30
N ALA A 364 18.85 -2.89 3.16
CA ALA A 364 19.43 -1.83 2.34
C ALA A 364 19.27 -0.49 3.07
N THR A 365 20.38 0.18 3.36
CA THR A 365 20.40 1.52 3.95
C THR A 365 21.13 2.47 3.01
N ALA A 366 21.12 3.78 3.32
CA ALA A 366 21.89 4.77 2.56
C ALA A 366 23.40 4.46 2.51
N ALA A 367 23.92 3.72 3.50
CA ALA A 367 25.34 3.39 3.62
C ALA A 367 25.67 1.92 3.26
N VAL A 368 24.68 1.02 3.23
CA VAL A 368 24.88 -0.42 3.03
C VAL A 368 23.91 -0.97 1.99
N LEU A 369 24.44 -1.51 0.89
CA LEU A 369 23.64 -2.09 -0.19
C LEU A 369 23.14 -3.49 0.22
N GLY A 370 21.90 -3.54 0.70
CA GLY A 370 21.24 -4.75 1.17
C GLY A 370 20.58 -5.52 0.03
N GLY A 371 21.36 -6.21 -0.80
CA GLY A 371 20.88 -6.99 -1.95
C GLY A 371 20.27 -6.20 -3.12
N VAL A 372 19.63 -5.07 -2.84
CA VAL A 372 18.94 -4.18 -3.78
C VAL A 372 19.40 -2.74 -3.53
N LYS A 373 19.70 -2.00 -4.59
CA LYS A 373 20.05 -0.57 -4.54
C LYS A 373 18.80 0.27 -4.81
N PRO A 374 18.24 1.02 -3.84
CA PRO A 374 17.11 1.90 -4.10
C PRO A 374 17.50 2.98 -5.11
N GLY A 375 16.69 3.11 -6.16
CA GLY A 375 16.82 4.15 -7.19
C GLY A 375 16.11 5.45 -6.80
N ARG A 376 16.09 6.42 -7.72
CA ARG A 376 15.37 7.69 -7.50
C ARG A 376 13.87 7.40 -7.35
N GLY A 377 13.26 7.94 -6.28
CA GLY A 377 11.84 7.76 -6.01
C GLY A 377 11.49 6.54 -5.14
N LEU A 378 12.49 5.86 -4.58
CA LEU A 378 12.30 4.75 -3.67
C LEU A 378 13.07 5.04 -2.38
N THR A 379 12.44 4.81 -1.24
CA THR A 379 13.06 4.87 0.09
C THR A 379 13.02 3.52 0.76
N VAL A 380 13.94 3.32 1.70
CA VAL A 380 13.95 2.12 2.54
C VAL A 380 13.64 2.54 3.96
N SER A 381 12.55 2.01 4.49
CA SER A 381 12.08 2.22 5.86
C SER A 381 13.03 1.61 6.86
N ALA A 382 12.92 2.02 8.13
CA ALA A 382 13.81 1.56 9.20
C ALA A 382 13.73 0.04 9.45
N ASP A 383 12.61 -0.58 9.09
CA ASP A 383 12.37 -2.03 9.12
C ASP A 383 12.91 -2.77 7.88
N GLY A 384 13.46 -2.06 6.89
CA GLY A 384 13.96 -2.61 5.64
C GLY A 384 12.94 -2.63 4.49
N THR A 385 11.72 -2.11 4.69
CA THR A 385 10.68 -2.07 3.64
C THR A 385 11.04 -1.07 2.55
N LEU A 386 10.96 -1.49 1.28
CA LEU A 386 11.18 -0.62 0.12
C LEU A 386 9.86 0.00 -0.31
N GLU A 387 9.73 1.32 -0.23
CA GLU A 387 8.45 2.02 -0.44
C GLU A 387 8.58 3.28 -1.30
N VAL A 388 7.43 3.73 -1.80
CA VAL A 388 7.24 5.01 -2.48
C VAL A 388 6.37 5.88 -1.59
N THR A 389 6.94 6.95 -1.05
CA THR A 389 6.22 7.96 -0.26
C THR A 389 5.69 9.09 -1.14
N ALA A 390 4.81 9.94 -0.60
CA ALA A 390 4.35 11.14 -1.30
C ALA A 390 5.52 12.07 -1.68
N GLU A 391 6.51 12.24 -0.80
CA GLU A 391 7.73 13.01 -1.09
C GLU A 391 8.56 12.38 -2.22
N ASN A 392 8.62 11.05 -2.28
CA ASN A 392 9.29 10.37 -3.41
C ASN A 392 8.60 10.69 -4.73
N LEU A 393 7.26 10.69 -4.73
CA LEU A 393 6.48 10.97 -5.92
C LEU A 393 6.71 12.42 -6.38
N ASP A 394 6.65 13.37 -5.47
CA ASP A 394 6.90 14.80 -5.76
C ASP A 394 8.34 15.01 -6.29
N THR A 395 9.31 14.30 -5.74
CA THR A 395 10.72 14.33 -6.18
C THR A 395 10.90 13.75 -7.59
N VAL A 396 10.16 12.70 -7.94
CA VAL A 396 10.20 12.09 -9.28
C VAL A 396 9.50 12.99 -10.29
N LEU A 397 8.35 13.53 -9.93
CA LEU A 397 7.52 14.35 -10.82
C LEU A 397 8.05 15.79 -10.99
N GLY A 398 8.84 16.29 -10.03
CA GLY A 398 9.38 17.65 -10.04
C GLY A 398 8.37 18.74 -9.68
N PHE A 399 7.20 18.35 -9.16
CA PHE A 399 6.14 19.23 -8.65
C PHE A 399 5.30 18.47 -7.63
N SER A 400 4.62 19.21 -6.74
CA SER A 400 3.70 18.56 -5.80
C SER A 400 2.43 18.11 -6.49
N LEU A 401 2.15 16.79 -6.43
CA LEU A 401 0.93 16.23 -7.00
C LEU A 401 -0.31 16.77 -6.27
N ALA A 402 -0.22 16.92 -4.95
CA ALA A 402 -1.29 17.47 -4.12
C ALA A 402 -1.63 18.92 -4.51
N GLU A 403 -0.61 19.77 -4.75
CA GLU A 403 -0.84 21.14 -5.20
C GLU A 403 -1.47 21.21 -6.59
N LYS A 404 -1.05 20.33 -7.51
CA LYS A 404 -1.67 20.25 -8.85
C LYS A 404 -3.11 19.79 -8.80
N LEU A 405 -3.43 18.78 -7.99
CA LEU A 405 -4.79 18.30 -7.80
C LEU A 405 -5.68 19.39 -7.20
N LYS A 406 -5.20 20.05 -6.13
CA LYS A 406 -5.91 21.17 -5.51
C LYS A 406 -6.10 22.34 -6.49
N ARG A 407 -5.14 22.58 -7.40
CA ARG A 407 -5.28 23.58 -8.46
C ARG A 407 -6.33 23.18 -9.49
N LEU A 408 -6.39 21.91 -9.87
CA LEU A 408 -7.42 21.39 -10.80
C LEU A 408 -8.82 21.45 -10.20
N GLU A 409 -8.95 21.12 -8.92
CA GLU A 409 -10.22 21.21 -8.17
C GLU A 409 -10.69 22.67 -8.07
N ARG A 410 -9.81 23.61 -7.70
CA ARG A 410 -10.13 25.05 -7.72
C ARG A 410 -10.53 25.54 -9.12
N MET A 411 -9.86 25.05 -10.17
CA MET A 411 -10.23 25.36 -11.55
C MET A 411 -11.62 24.83 -11.94
N MET A 412 -12.09 23.75 -11.32
CA MET A 412 -13.40 23.17 -11.56
C MET A 412 -14.50 23.91 -10.81
N ASP A 413 -14.27 24.25 -9.53
CA ASP A 413 -15.31 24.79 -8.65
C ASP A 413 -15.57 26.29 -8.88
N MET A 414 -14.56 27.06 -9.33
CA MET A 414 -14.73 28.46 -9.75
C MET A 414 -15.45 29.31 -8.68
N ASP A 415 -15.02 29.17 -7.43
CA ASP A 415 -15.61 29.68 -6.17
C ASP A 415 -14.81 30.84 -5.55
N GLY A 416 -14.11 31.61 -6.37
CA GLY A 416 -13.25 32.71 -5.94
C GLY A 416 -13.99 33.91 -5.33
N LYS A 417 -13.21 34.79 -4.70
CA LYS A 417 -13.62 36.09 -4.20
C LYS A 417 -13.55 37.14 -5.31
N LEU A 418 -14.58 37.97 -5.45
CA LEU A 418 -14.59 39.08 -6.41
C LEU A 418 -13.50 40.11 -6.03
N VAL A 419 -12.59 40.41 -6.96
CA VAL A 419 -11.48 41.36 -6.78
C VAL A 419 -11.34 42.38 -7.91
N TYR A 420 -12.07 42.21 -9.00
CA TYR A 420 -12.03 43.11 -10.16
C TYR A 420 -13.40 43.23 -10.80
N THR A 421 -13.73 44.41 -11.31
CA THR A 421 -14.88 44.64 -12.18
C THR A 421 -14.48 45.50 -13.36
N GLY A 422 -15.10 45.28 -14.51
CA GLY A 422 -14.91 46.05 -15.73
C GLY A 422 -16.17 46.02 -16.58
N ALA A 423 -16.26 46.93 -17.55
CA ALA A 423 -17.36 46.97 -18.50
C ALA A 423 -16.84 47.40 -19.88
N GLY A 424 -17.57 47.04 -20.93
CA GLY A 424 -17.22 47.42 -22.29
C GLY A 424 -18.32 47.08 -23.28
N THR A 425 -18.05 47.32 -24.57
CA THR A 425 -19.01 47.09 -25.65
C THR A 425 -18.34 46.31 -26.77
N ALA A 426 -18.77 45.07 -26.96
CA ALA A 426 -18.23 44.20 -28.01
C ALA A 426 -18.84 44.56 -29.36
N GLY A 427 -18.00 44.91 -30.33
CA GLY A 427 -18.42 45.25 -31.69
C GLY A 427 -17.58 44.57 -32.75
N LYS A 428 -17.52 45.17 -33.95
CA LYS A 428 -16.70 44.71 -35.08
C LYS A 428 -15.21 44.71 -34.77
N ALA A 429 -14.76 45.68 -33.95
CA ALA A 429 -13.43 45.67 -33.35
C ALA A 429 -13.51 45.06 -31.96
N ALA A 430 -12.52 44.25 -31.59
CA ALA A 430 -12.47 43.64 -30.27
C ALA A 430 -12.12 44.68 -29.20
N THR A 431 -12.92 44.75 -28.14
CA THR A 431 -12.60 45.53 -26.94
C THR A 431 -11.55 44.78 -26.14
N SER A 432 -10.50 45.47 -25.73
CA SER A 432 -9.45 44.92 -24.88
C SER A 432 -9.50 45.55 -23.49
N LEU A 433 -9.49 44.71 -22.46
CA LEU A 433 -9.40 45.11 -21.05
C LEU A 433 -8.13 44.49 -20.44
N THR A 434 -7.48 45.24 -19.54
CA THR A 434 -6.34 44.73 -18.77
C THR A 434 -6.83 44.31 -17.39
N VAL A 435 -6.80 43.00 -17.12
CA VAL A 435 -7.26 42.41 -15.88
C VAL A 435 -6.04 42.17 -14.95
N PRO A 436 -6.06 42.65 -13.69
CA PRO A 436 -4.95 42.50 -12.75
C PRO A 436 -4.47 41.06 -12.59
N GLU A 437 -3.17 40.83 -12.36
CA GLU A 437 -2.59 39.48 -12.19
C GLU A 437 -3.19 38.68 -11.03
N THR A 438 -3.77 39.36 -10.04
CA THR A 438 -4.46 38.74 -8.90
C THR A 438 -5.77 38.03 -9.26
N VAL A 439 -6.30 38.24 -10.47
CA VAL A 439 -7.51 37.57 -10.95
C VAL A 439 -7.17 36.22 -11.60
N ASP A 440 -7.71 35.14 -11.07
CA ASP A 440 -7.51 33.79 -11.59
C ASP A 440 -8.48 33.43 -12.73
N TYR A 441 -9.74 33.86 -12.60
CA TYR A 441 -10.77 33.68 -13.61
C TYR A 441 -11.71 34.87 -13.68
N ILE A 442 -12.40 35.00 -14.81
CA ILE A 442 -13.40 36.04 -15.04
C ILE A 442 -14.77 35.44 -15.30
N VAL A 443 -15.81 36.18 -14.95
CA VAL A 443 -17.19 35.96 -15.39
C VAL A 443 -17.56 37.14 -16.26
N VAL A 444 -17.87 36.89 -17.52
CA VAL A 444 -18.37 37.92 -18.43
C VAL A 444 -19.87 37.76 -18.61
N ARG A 445 -20.61 38.83 -18.34
CA ARG A 445 -22.05 38.91 -18.52
C ARG A 445 -22.37 39.82 -19.68
N MET A 446 -23.05 39.26 -20.68
CA MET A 446 -23.57 40.01 -21.81
C MET A 446 -24.90 40.64 -21.41
N VAL A 447 -25.01 41.96 -21.58
CA VAL A 447 -26.13 42.75 -21.07
C VAL A 447 -26.98 43.24 -22.23
N ALA A 448 -28.29 43.34 -22.03
CA ALA A 448 -29.14 44.11 -22.93
C ALA A 448 -28.87 45.62 -22.76
N PRO A 449 -28.81 46.41 -23.84
CA PRO A 449 -28.58 47.85 -23.72
C PRO A 449 -29.71 48.54 -22.92
N THR A 450 -29.34 49.44 -22.01
CA THR A 450 -30.28 50.31 -21.30
C THR A 450 -30.79 51.42 -22.23
N ALA A 451 -32.11 51.62 -22.27
CA ALA A 451 -32.72 52.70 -23.07
C ALA A 451 -32.28 54.08 -22.55
N GLU A 452 -31.83 54.95 -23.46
CA GLU A 452 -31.60 56.37 -23.19
C GLU A 452 -32.95 57.08 -22.97
N ASN A 453 -33.55 56.93 -21.80
CA ASN A 453 -34.37 57.98 -21.18
C ASN A 453 -34.71 57.60 -19.75
N SER A 454 -34.28 58.46 -18.84
CA SER A 454 -34.50 58.36 -17.39
C SER A 454 -35.97 58.16 -17.05
N THR A 455 -36.32 57.01 -16.45
CA THR A 455 -37.32 56.82 -15.36
C THR A 455 -37.67 55.33 -15.17
N ASN A 456 -36.65 54.50 -14.87
CA ASN A 456 -36.76 53.29 -14.03
C ASN A 456 -35.44 52.51 -14.11
N PRO A 457 -34.59 52.49 -13.07
CA PRO A 457 -33.31 51.77 -13.11
C PRO A 457 -33.47 50.24 -12.97
N VAL A 458 -34.68 49.70 -13.15
CA VAL A 458 -34.99 48.27 -12.99
C VAL A 458 -35.90 47.79 -14.13
N ALA A 459 -35.46 47.95 -15.37
CA ALA A 459 -35.88 47.03 -16.42
C ALA A 459 -34.82 45.93 -16.43
N ALA A 460 -35.18 44.75 -15.94
CA ALA A 460 -34.30 43.58 -15.90
C ALA A 460 -33.73 43.34 -17.30
N ALA A 461 -32.45 43.70 -17.50
CA ALA A 461 -31.73 43.35 -18.70
C ALA A 461 -31.80 41.83 -18.81
N ALA A 462 -32.42 41.32 -19.88
CA ALA A 462 -32.33 39.90 -20.18
C ALA A 462 -30.84 39.58 -20.36
N GLU A 463 -30.24 38.92 -19.37
CA GLU A 463 -28.86 38.45 -19.49
C GLU A 463 -28.85 37.42 -20.62
N TYR A 464 -28.04 37.64 -21.66
CA TYR A 464 -27.84 36.64 -22.73
C TYR A 464 -27.06 35.41 -22.25
N GLY A 465 -26.74 35.36 -20.96
CA GLY A 465 -25.93 34.34 -20.30
C GLY A 465 -24.66 34.95 -19.67
N SER A 466 -24.10 34.21 -18.72
CA SER A 466 -22.78 34.48 -18.16
C SER A 466 -21.79 33.42 -18.66
N THR A 467 -20.60 33.86 -19.04
CA THR A 467 -19.52 32.96 -19.48
C THR A 467 -18.36 33.08 -18.52
N ARG A 468 -17.94 31.95 -17.93
CA ARG A 468 -16.76 31.90 -17.06
C ARG A 468 -15.53 31.49 -17.85
N ILE A 469 -14.42 32.21 -17.68
CA ILE A 469 -13.19 31.99 -18.44
C ILE A 469 -12.01 32.05 -17.47
N VAL A 470 -11.24 30.97 -17.38
CA VAL A 470 -9.98 30.95 -16.64
C VAL A 470 -8.91 31.75 -17.39
N ARG A 471 -7.93 32.31 -16.68
CA ARG A 471 -6.77 32.97 -17.29
C ARG A 471 -6.04 32.02 -18.24
N GLY A 472 -5.83 32.45 -19.48
CA GLY A 472 -5.31 31.65 -20.59
C GLY A 472 -6.39 30.97 -21.46
N GLY A 473 -7.67 31.09 -21.10
CA GLY A 473 -8.79 30.45 -21.79
C GLY A 473 -9.44 31.29 -22.88
N THR A 474 -10.27 30.63 -23.70
CA THR A 474 -11.12 31.26 -24.71
C THR A 474 -12.53 30.69 -24.66
N ALA A 475 -13.54 31.50 -24.94
CA ALA A 475 -14.93 31.07 -25.02
C ALA A 475 -15.66 31.78 -26.16
N VAL A 476 -16.83 31.25 -26.53
CA VAL A 476 -17.74 31.87 -27.49
C VAL A 476 -19.13 31.84 -26.87
N ALA A 477 -19.81 32.99 -26.90
CA ALA A 477 -21.20 33.13 -26.46
C ALA A 477 -22.07 33.56 -27.65
N MET A 478 -23.30 33.07 -27.70
CA MET A 478 -24.31 33.55 -28.66
C MET A 478 -25.08 34.71 -28.02
N VAL A 479 -25.08 35.86 -28.67
CA VAL A 479 -25.73 37.08 -28.16
C VAL A 479 -26.71 37.60 -29.21
N GLY A 480 -27.98 37.81 -28.82
CA GLY A 480 -29.04 38.36 -29.67
C GLY A 480 -30.23 37.42 -30.01
N GLY A 481 -31.41 37.99 -30.35
CA GLY A 481 -32.69 37.26 -30.59
C GLY A 481 -33.95 38.17 -30.61
N THR A 482 -35.10 37.69 -31.11
CA THR A 482 -36.14 38.41 -31.93
C THR A 482 -36.84 39.68 -31.40
N GLY A 483 -36.12 40.77 -31.17
CA GLY A 483 -36.59 42.15 -31.41
C GLY A 483 -36.23 43.18 -30.34
N TYR A 484 -35.48 44.23 -30.71
CA TYR A 484 -35.35 45.47 -29.94
C TYR A 484 -34.96 46.65 -30.85
N ASP A 485 -35.89 47.59 -31.02
CA ASP A 485 -35.65 48.88 -31.67
C ASP A 485 -35.45 49.97 -30.61
N TYR A 486 -34.32 50.67 -30.66
CA TYR A 486 -34.18 52.01 -30.10
C TYR A 486 -33.42 52.90 -31.08
N SER A 487 -34.13 53.86 -31.66
CA SER A 487 -33.57 54.97 -32.41
C SER A 487 -32.74 55.86 -31.46
N ASN A 488 -31.45 56.01 -31.79
CA ASN A 488 -30.39 56.76 -31.10
C ASN A 488 -29.65 56.08 -29.93
N GLY A 489 -29.09 54.88 -30.10
CA GLY A 489 -27.98 54.50 -29.20
C GLY A 489 -27.41 53.10 -29.35
N VAL A 490 -28.23 52.06 -29.24
CA VAL A 490 -27.74 50.68 -29.38
C VAL A 490 -28.79 49.80 -30.06
N LYS A 491 -28.47 49.35 -31.26
CA LYS A 491 -29.26 48.36 -32.01
C LYS A 491 -28.84 46.97 -31.58
N CYS A 492 -29.77 46.05 -31.41
CA CYS A 492 -29.42 44.69 -31.77
C CYS A 492 -30.60 43.98 -32.49
N SER A 493 -30.28 43.13 -33.45
CA SER A 493 -31.22 42.19 -34.06
C SER A 493 -30.41 41.10 -34.74
N GLY A 494 -30.81 39.84 -34.53
CA GLY A 494 -30.08 38.64 -34.96
C GLY A 494 -29.12 38.09 -33.90
N ALA A 495 -29.03 36.76 -33.83
CA ALA A 495 -28.07 36.06 -32.97
C ALA A 495 -26.67 36.10 -33.60
N ALA A 496 -25.70 36.68 -32.90
CA ALA A 496 -24.31 36.76 -33.31
C ALA A 496 -23.39 36.04 -32.31
N PRO A 497 -22.38 35.28 -32.79
CA PRO A 497 -21.35 34.73 -31.91
C PRO A 497 -20.39 35.85 -31.49
N VAL A 498 -20.16 35.98 -30.19
CA VAL A 498 -19.12 36.84 -29.60
C VAL A 498 -18.00 35.95 -29.09
N ARG A 499 -16.78 36.19 -29.55
CA ARG A 499 -15.57 35.50 -29.11
C ARG A 499 -14.91 36.27 -27.99
N MET A 500 -14.46 35.54 -26.99
CA MET A 500 -13.86 36.05 -25.77
C MET A 500 -12.55 35.31 -25.56
N SER A 501 -11.47 36.04 -25.32
CA SER A 501 -10.15 35.46 -25.06
C SER A 501 -9.53 36.16 -23.87
N PHE A 502 -9.17 35.38 -22.85
CA PHE A 502 -8.50 35.89 -21.66
C PHE A 502 -7.07 35.35 -21.67
N ALA A 503 -6.12 36.16 -22.12
CA ALA A 503 -4.72 35.75 -22.27
C ALA A 503 -4.05 35.50 -20.91
N ALA A 504 -3.01 34.68 -20.90
CA ALA A 504 -2.18 34.46 -19.71
C ALA A 504 -1.59 35.78 -19.16
N SER A 505 -1.31 36.75 -20.05
CA SER A 505 -0.83 38.09 -19.71
C SER A 505 -1.87 38.98 -19.01
N GLY A 506 -3.12 38.55 -18.88
CA GLY A 506 -4.20 39.34 -18.28
C GLY A 506 -5.00 40.20 -19.26
N VAL A 507 -4.68 40.13 -20.56
CA VAL A 507 -5.45 40.84 -21.59
C VAL A 507 -6.73 40.05 -21.90
N LEU A 508 -7.89 40.65 -21.62
CA LEU A 508 -9.19 40.15 -22.04
C LEU A 508 -9.60 40.85 -23.33
N SER A 509 -9.80 40.10 -24.41
CA SER A 509 -10.27 40.60 -25.71
C SER A 509 -11.63 39.98 -26.06
N ILE A 510 -12.63 40.83 -26.32
CA ILE A 510 -14.01 40.44 -26.60
C ILE A 510 -14.47 41.12 -27.90
N GLY A 511 -14.92 40.34 -28.90
CA GLY A 511 -15.37 40.87 -30.18
C GLY A 511 -16.32 39.94 -30.94
N VAL A 512 -17.09 40.50 -31.87
CA VAL A 512 -18.09 39.77 -32.66
C VAL A 512 -17.41 38.96 -33.79
N VAL A 513 -17.86 37.73 -34.04
CA VAL A 513 -17.25 36.80 -35.02
C VAL A 513 -17.75 37.04 -36.45
N ARG A 514 -18.98 37.52 -36.65
CA ARG A 514 -19.51 37.87 -37.99
C ARG A 514 -19.16 39.32 -38.35
N THR A 515 -18.54 39.51 -39.52
CA THR A 515 -18.05 40.81 -40.01
C THR A 515 -18.65 41.20 -41.38
N ASP A 516 -19.53 40.36 -41.92
CA ASP A 516 -20.02 40.38 -43.30
C ASP A 516 -21.32 41.18 -43.52
N SER A 517 -22.01 41.61 -42.46
CA SER A 517 -23.18 42.48 -42.56
C SER A 517 -22.81 43.97 -42.57
N SER A 518 -23.46 44.78 -43.40
CA SER A 518 -23.37 46.25 -43.39
C SER A 518 -23.93 46.92 -42.12
N LEU A 519 -24.33 46.11 -41.12
CA LEU A 519 -24.87 46.52 -39.84
C LEU A 519 -23.78 46.39 -38.76
N SER A 520 -23.52 47.46 -38.01
CA SER A 520 -22.65 47.47 -36.84
C SER A 520 -23.46 47.10 -35.60
N PHE A 521 -23.33 45.86 -35.15
CA PHE A 521 -23.92 45.42 -33.89
C PHE A 521 -22.94 45.66 -32.74
N GLU A 522 -23.45 46.23 -31.65
CA GLU A 522 -22.70 46.54 -30.44
C GLU A 522 -23.41 45.89 -29.25
N TYR A 523 -22.66 45.09 -28.49
CA TYR A 523 -23.18 44.29 -27.39
C TYR A 523 -22.48 44.71 -26.10
N PRO A 524 -23.17 45.42 -25.18
CA PRO A 524 -22.58 45.81 -23.91
C PRO A 524 -22.37 44.58 -23.02
N PHE A 525 -21.30 44.62 -22.23
CA PHE A 525 -20.94 43.54 -21.31
C PHE A 525 -20.32 44.07 -20.03
N ASN A 526 -20.49 43.29 -18.95
CA ASN A 526 -19.80 43.45 -17.68
C ASN A 526 -18.85 42.29 -17.45
N VAL A 527 -17.72 42.56 -16.81
CA VAL A 527 -16.70 41.59 -16.45
C VAL A 527 -16.50 41.65 -14.95
N GLU A 528 -16.50 40.49 -14.32
CA GLU A 528 -16.10 40.31 -12.94
C GLU A 528 -14.87 39.40 -12.89
N GLY A 529 -13.83 39.83 -12.20
CA GLY A 529 -12.61 39.05 -11.98
C GLY A 529 -12.55 38.53 -10.56
N TYR A 530 -12.27 37.24 -10.43
CA TYR A 530 -12.26 36.51 -9.18
C TYR A 530 -10.87 35.94 -8.90
N GLN A 531 -10.48 35.98 -7.63
CA GLN A 531 -9.28 35.34 -7.11
C GLN A 531 -9.71 34.11 -6.30
N TYR A 532 -9.09 32.94 -6.54
CA TYR A 532 -9.33 31.77 -5.72
C TYR A 532 -8.93 32.05 -4.27
N VAL A 533 -9.73 31.57 -3.31
CA VAL A 533 -9.50 31.75 -1.86
C VAL A 533 -8.78 30.53 -1.28
#